data_AF-A0A4Y2NPN6-F1
#
_entry.id   AF-A0A4Y2NPN6-F1
#
_cell.length_a   1.000
_cell.length_b   1.000
_cell.length_c   1.000
_cell.angle_alpha   90.00
_cell.angle_beta   90.00
_cell.angle_gamma   90.00
#
_symmetry.space_group_name_H-M   'P 1'
#
loop_
_entity.id
_entity.type
_entity.pdbx_description
1 polymer ?
#
loop_
_entity_poly.entity_id
_entity_poly.type
_entity_poly.pdbx_seq_one_letter_code
_entity_poly.pdbx_strand_id
1 'polypeptide(L)'
;MDIIVRFWHNDQVATGYLTLVIIGHAKADDILSAFYQCVEKLKLSKILQISMDGSNVNWKFFENLQADLKKEYSHEALSIESCGLHILHNSFKYGESSTGWNISEILSSLCWLFKDSPARREDFLMLSTLKKFPLKFCKVRWLENVPAVERAIQIWPDVVSYVQNVEKGVFVTNKN
;
A
#
# COMPACT_ATOMS: atom_id res chain seq x y z
N MET A 1 -5.51 -1.34 13.47
CA MET A 1 -4.25 -0.88 14.09
C MET A 1 -3.52 -2.10 14.59
N ASP A 2 -2.40 -2.42 13.95
CA ASP A 2 -1.50 -3.48 14.42
C ASP A 2 -0.50 -2.88 15.41
N ILE A 3 -0.25 -3.55 16.53
CA ILE A 3 0.76 -3.17 17.51
C ILE A 3 1.90 -4.19 17.45
N ILE A 4 3.06 -3.71 17.00
CA ILE A 4 4.30 -4.48 16.92
C ILE A 4 5.31 -3.82 17.84
N VAL A 5 5.93 -4.60 18.71
CA VAL A 5 6.94 -4.13 19.65
C VAL A 5 8.31 -4.57 19.17
N ARG A 6 9.24 -3.61 19.07
CA ARG A 6 10.65 -3.86 18.75
C ARG A 6 11.48 -3.52 19.98
N PHE A 7 12.35 -4.43 20.39
CA PHE A 7 13.15 -4.28 21.60
C PHE A 7 14.51 -4.95 21.44
N TRP A 8 15.50 -4.50 22.22
CA TRP A 8 16.82 -5.09 22.25
C TRP A 8 16.82 -6.35 23.12
N HIS A 9 17.29 -7.47 22.58
CA HIS A 9 17.40 -8.74 23.31
C HIS A 9 18.55 -9.58 22.75
N ASN A 10 19.49 -9.98 23.61
CA ASN A 10 20.68 -10.79 23.26
C ASN A 10 21.45 -10.23 22.05
N ASP A 11 21.85 -8.96 22.14
CA ASP A 11 22.66 -8.25 21.12
C ASP A 11 22.02 -8.11 19.73
N GLN A 12 20.70 -8.25 19.66
CA GLN A 12 19.93 -8.03 18.44
C GLN A 12 18.60 -7.33 18.71
N VAL A 13 18.02 -6.75 17.66
CA VAL A 13 16.64 -6.23 17.71
C VAL A 13 15.67 -7.39 17.51
N ALA A 14 14.91 -7.72 18.54
CA ALA A 14 13.79 -8.64 18.45
C ALA A 14 12.50 -7.88 18.07
N THR A 15 11.62 -8.55 17.32
CA THR A 15 10.31 -8.01 16.93
C THR A 15 9.23 -8.99 17.39
N GLY A 16 8.25 -8.49 18.14
CA GLY A 16 7.10 -9.27 18.59
C GLY A 16 5.81 -8.61 18.15
N TYR A 17 4.91 -9.40 17.57
CA TYR A 17 3.52 -8.98 17.38
C TYR A 17 2.81 -9.01 18.73
N LEU A 18 2.18 -7.91 19.12
CA LEU A 18 1.44 -7.82 20.38
C LEU A 18 -0.04 -8.11 20.15
N THR A 19 -0.69 -7.33 19.28
CA THR A 19 -2.13 -7.45 19.03
C THR A 19 -2.55 -6.66 17.78
N LEU A 20 -3.80 -6.86 17.36
CA LEU A 20 -4.50 -6.12 16.31
C LEU A 20 -5.83 -5.62 16.90
N VAL A 21 -6.11 -4.34 16.69
CA VAL A 21 -7.42 -3.75 16.99
C VAL A 21 -8.05 -3.24 15.71
N ILE A 22 -9.28 -3.68 15.45
CA ILE A 22 -10.09 -3.19 14.33
C ILE A 22 -10.88 -1.99 14.83
N ILE A 23 -10.57 -0.82 14.27
CA ILE A 23 -11.27 0.44 14.55
C ILE A 23 -11.86 0.91 13.23
N GLY A 24 -13.18 1.17 13.21
CA GLY A 24 -13.88 1.61 12.01
C GLY A 24 -13.56 3.07 11.65
N HIS A 25 -14.42 3.98 12.06
CA HIS A 25 -14.19 5.43 11.91
C HIS A 25 -13.30 5.93 13.04
N ALA A 26 -11.99 5.79 12.89
CA ALA A 26 -11.02 6.16 13.91
C ALA A 26 -10.65 7.65 13.85
N LYS A 27 -10.92 8.39 14.92
CA LYS A 27 -10.26 9.68 15.22
C LYS A 27 -9.00 9.45 16.05
N ALA A 28 -8.19 10.49 16.20
CA ALA A 28 -6.94 10.40 16.97
C ALA A 28 -7.16 9.92 18.41
N ASP A 29 -8.23 10.39 19.07
CA ASP A 29 -8.56 10.01 20.44
C ASP A 29 -9.04 8.55 20.56
N ASP A 30 -9.72 8.03 19.53
CA ASP A 30 -10.13 6.63 19.46
C ASP A 30 -8.90 5.72 19.33
N ILE A 31 -7.95 6.11 18.48
CA ILE A 31 -6.66 5.42 18.31
C ILE A 31 -5.87 5.45 19.62
N LEU A 32 -5.80 6.59 20.29
CA LEU A 32 -5.08 6.74 21.56
C LEU A 32 -5.66 5.86 22.65
N SER A 33 -6.99 5.86 22.80
CA SER A 33 -7.69 5.04 23.79
C SER A 33 -7.46 3.54 23.52
N ALA A 34 -7.58 3.12 22.27
CA ALA A 34 -7.31 1.74 21.88
C ALA A 34 -5.83 1.37 22.07
N PHE A 35 -4.90 2.29 21.80
CA PHE A 35 -3.47 2.08 22.00
C PHE A 35 -3.19 1.76 23.47
N TYR A 36 -3.67 2.58 24.41
CA TYR A 36 -3.50 2.34 25.85
C TYR A 36 -4.01 0.97 26.30
N GLN A 37 -5.17 0.55 25.79
CA GLN A 37 -5.70 -0.79 26.07
C GLN A 37 -4.79 -1.90 25.54
N CYS A 38 -4.16 -1.71 24.38
CA CYS A 38 -3.26 -2.71 23.79
C CYS A 38 -1.95 -2.84 24.58
N VAL A 39 -1.45 -1.74 25.12
CA VAL A 39 -0.12 -1.65 25.73
C VAL A 39 -0.14 -1.60 27.25
N GLU A 40 -1.28 -1.88 27.88
CA GLU A 40 -1.46 -1.87 29.34
C GLU A 40 -0.38 -2.67 30.08
N LYS A 41 0.07 -3.79 29.49
CA LYS A 41 1.11 -4.66 30.05
C LYS A 41 2.54 -4.16 29.82
N LEU A 42 2.73 -3.12 29.01
CA LEU A 42 4.03 -2.55 28.68
C LEU A 42 4.34 -1.35 29.58
N LYS A 43 5.63 -1.13 29.86
CA LYS A 43 6.09 0.04 30.62
C LYS A 43 6.31 1.21 29.67
N LEU A 44 5.31 2.10 29.58
CA LEU A 44 5.35 3.28 28.70
C LEU A 44 6.53 4.21 28.98
N SER A 45 6.98 4.30 30.24
CA SER A 45 8.19 5.04 30.63
C SER A 45 9.49 4.54 29.99
N LYS A 46 9.47 3.38 29.33
CA LYS A 46 10.61 2.80 28.60
C LYS A 46 10.46 2.86 27.08
N ILE A 47 9.41 3.51 26.56
CA ILE A 47 9.22 3.65 25.11
C ILE A 47 10.29 4.59 24.56
N LEU A 48 11.14 4.09 23.68
CA LEU A 48 12.10 4.94 22.99
C LEU A 48 11.46 5.72 21.84
N GLN A 49 10.61 5.07 21.05
CA GLN A 49 10.09 5.62 19.79
C GLN A 49 8.78 4.95 19.40
N ILE A 50 7.94 5.66 18.64
CA ILE A 50 6.72 5.14 18.03
C ILE A 50 6.79 5.33 16.52
N SER A 51 6.68 4.23 15.80
CA SER A 51 6.70 4.20 14.33
C SER A 51 5.28 4.10 13.80
N MET A 52 4.90 5.02 12.92
CA MET A 52 3.56 5.11 12.34
C MET A 52 3.60 5.69 10.92
N ASP A 53 2.50 5.56 10.16
CA ASP A 53 2.37 6.27 8.89
C ASP A 53 2.17 7.78 9.09
N GLY A 54 2.29 8.54 8.01
CA GLY A 54 2.24 10.01 8.04
C GLY A 54 0.85 10.62 7.92
N SER A 55 -0.22 9.89 8.23
CA SER A 55 -1.56 10.46 8.18
C SER A 55 -1.79 11.50 9.29
N ASN A 56 -2.62 12.53 9.01
CA ASN A 56 -2.91 13.59 10.00
C ASN A 56 -3.48 13.04 11.32
N VAL A 57 -4.25 11.95 11.24
CA VAL A 57 -4.85 11.30 12.42
C VAL A 57 -3.76 10.68 13.29
N ASN A 58 -2.77 10.02 12.69
CA ASN A 58 -1.64 9.43 13.41
C ASN A 58 -0.71 10.49 14.01
N TRP A 59 -0.46 11.58 13.28
CA TRP A 59 0.25 12.73 13.83
C TRP A 59 -0.42 13.29 15.08
N LYS A 60 -1.75 13.47 15.04
CA LYS A 60 -2.48 13.97 16.20
C LYS A 60 -2.47 12.97 17.37
N PHE A 61 -2.57 11.67 17.09
CA PHE A 61 -2.39 10.61 18.08
C PHE A 61 -1.02 10.72 18.77
N PHE A 62 0.06 10.87 18.01
CA PHE A 62 1.41 10.98 18.55
C PHE A 62 1.62 12.23 19.40
N GLU A 63 1.09 13.38 18.97
CA GLU A 63 1.11 14.62 19.77
C GLU A 63 0.43 14.43 21.13
N ASN A 64 -0.76 13.82 21.13
CA ASN A 64 -1.50 13.58 22.36
C ASN A 64 -0.75 12.60 23.28
N LEU A 65 -0.21 11.52 22.71
CA LEU A 65 0.59 10.55 23.46
C LEU A 65 1.87 11.16 24.04
N GLN A 66 2.55 12.03 23.31
CA GLN A 66 3.71 12.77 23.84
C GLN A 66 3.34 13.65 25.03
N ALA A 67 2.20 14.34 24.96
CA ALA A 67 1.70 15.17 26.06
C ALA A 67 1.45 14.32 27.33
N ASP A 68 0.86 13.14 27.16
CA ASP A 68 0.62 12.20 28.27
C ASP A 68 1.94 11.63 28.82
N LEU A 69 2.87 11.21 27.96
CA LEU A 69 4.18 10.68 28.37
C LEU A 69 4.97 11.71 29.18
N LYS A 70 4.96 12.97 28.74
CA LYS A 70 5.63 14.07 29.44
C LYS A 70 4.99 14.35 30.79
N LYS A 71 3.66 14.35 30.86
CA LYS A 71 2.90 14.62 32.08
C LYS A 71 3.05 13.49 33.11
N GLU A 72 2.96 12.24 32.70
CA GLU A 72 2.92 11.09 33.61
C GLU A 72 4.32 10.56 33.97
N TYR A 73 5.27 10.60 33.04
CA TYR A 73 6.58 9.96 33.20
C TYR A 73 7.76 10.92 33.06
N SER A 74 7.53 12.22 32.78
CA SER A 74 8.60 13.19 32.45
C SER A 74 9.52 12.67 31.33
N HIS A 75 8.92 11.97 30.37
CA HIS A 75 9.61 11.29 29.27
C HIS A 75 8.98 11.69 27.93
N GLU A 76 9.78 11.76 26.87
CA GLU A 76 9.32 12.03 25.51
C GLU A 76 9.86 10.94 24.58
N ALA A 77 9.00 10.42 23.70
CA ALA A 77 9.44 9.46 22.69
C ALA A 77 10.25 10.19 21.59
N LEU A 78 11.27 9.54 21.05
CA LEU A 78 12.01 10.05 19.91
C LEU A 78 11.09 10.15 18.68
N SER A 79 11.05 11.32 18.06
CA SER A 79 10.37 11.54 16.78
C SER A 79 11.35 11.35 15.62
N ILE A 80 11.14 10.31 14.80
CA ILE A 80 11.91 10.03 13.57
C ILE A 80 11.03 10.28 12.34
N GLU A 81 10.13 11.25 12.46
CA GLU A 81 9.11 11.57 11.47
C GLU A 81 8.20 10.38 11.10
N SER A 82 7.46 10.53 10.00
CA SER A 82 6.60 9.48 9.46
C SER A 82 7.39 8.39 8.76
N CYS A 83 6.75 7.24 8.53
CA CYS A 83 7.32 6.13 7.78
C CYS A 83 7.98 6.55 6.46
N GLY A 84 9.30 6.38 6.34
CA GLY A 84 10.08 6.75 5.15
C GLY A 84 9.62 6.06 3.85
N LEU A 85 8.98 4.90 3.93
CA LEU A 85 8.35 4.27 2.75
C LEU A 85 7.25 5.17 2.15
N HIS A 86 6.46 5.86 2.97
CA HIS A 86 5.43 6.77 2.49
C HIS A 86 6.05 7.97 1.75
N ILE A 87 7.19 8.49 2.23
CA ILE A 87 7.93 9.55 1.55
C ILE A 87 8.35 9.06 0.16
N LEU A 88 9.00 7.89 0.07
CA LEU A 88 9.43 7.33 -1.20
C LEU A 88 8.26 7.04 -2.15
N HIS A 89 7.17 6.44 -1.65
CA HIS A 89 5.96 6.21 -2.44
C HIS A 89 5.39 7.50 -3.02
N ASN A 90 5.35 8.57 -2.22
CA ASN A 90 4.87 9.88 -2.66
C ASN A 90 5.85 10.54 -3.65
N SER A 91 7.16 10.40 -3.46
CA SER A 91 8.15 10.90 -4.42
C SER A 91 8.00 10.26 -5.79
N PHE A 92 7.84 8.93 -5.86
CA PHE A 92 7.58 8.23 -7.13
C PHE A 92 6.27 8.64 -7.76
N LYS A 93 5.19 8.73 -6.96
CA LYS A 93 3.89 9.22 -7.44
C LYS A 93 4.01 10.62 -8.04
N TYR A 94 4.69 11.52 -7.36
CA TYR A 94 4.89 12.89 -7.84
C TYR A 94 5.72 12.91 -9.13
N GLY A 95 6.81 12.15 -9.16
CA GLY A 95 7.64 11.99 -10.36
C GLY A 95 6.84 11.50 -11.55
N GLU A 96 5.98 10.49 -11.37
CA GLU A 96 5.08 10.02 -12.43
C GLU A 96 4.11 11.11 -12.90
N SER A 97 3.41 11.77 -11.98
CA SER A 97 2.49 12.87 -12.32
C SER A 97 3.19 13.98 -13.10
N SER A 98 4.44 14.31 -12.77
CA SER A 98 5.22 15.34 -13.46
C SER A 98 5.60 14.97 -14.90
N THR A 99 5.61 13.68 -15.26
CA THR A 99 5.88 13.26 -16.65
C THR A 99 4.71 13.56 -17.61
N GLY A 100 3.48 13.61 -17.09
CA GLY A 100 2.27 13.70 -17.92
C GLY A 100 1.97 12.45 -18.75
N TRP A 101 2.66 11.33 -18.52
CA TRP A 101 2.51 10.10 -19.34
C TRP A 101 1.31 9.23 -18.98
N ASN A 102 0.57 9.56 -17.92
CA ASN A 102 -0.61 8.81 -17.45
C ASN A 102 -0.31 7.30 -17.26
N ILE A 103 0.86 6.98 -16.72
CA ILE A 103 1.34 5.61 -16.53
C ILE A 103 0.39 4.87 -15.58
N SER A 104 -0.03 5.56 -14.51
CA SER A 104 -1.01 5.07 -13.54
C SER A 104 -2.31 4.60 -14.19
N GLU A 105 -2.82 5.36 -15.15
CA GLU A 105 -4.06 5.11 -15.88
C GLU A 105 -3.90 3.92 -16.83
N ILE A 106 -2.79 3.86 -17.58
CA ILE A 106 -2.48 2.74 -18.47
C ILE A 106 -2.42 1.43 -17.68
N LEU A 107 -1.61 1.36 -16.61
CA LEU A 107 -1.43 0.14 -15.82
C LEU A 107 -2.74 -0.30 -15.14
N SER A 108 -3.53 0.66 -14.64
CA SER A 108 -4.84 0.36 -14.07
C SER A 108 -5.80 -0.19 -15.13
N SER A 109 -5.85 0.45 -16.30
CA SER A 109 -6.76 0.08 -17.40
C SER A 109 -6.42 -1.29 -17.98
N LEU A 110 -5.13 -1.62 -18.12
CA LEU A 110 -4.68 -2.95 -18.54
C LEU A 110 -5.25 -4.04 -17.63
N CYS A 111 -5.15 -3.86 -16.30
CA CYS A 111 -5.71 -4.81 -15.36
C CYS A 111 -7.24 -4.92 -15.52
N TRP A 112 -7.94 -3.79 -15.61
CA TRP A 112 -9.40 -3.76 -15.74
C TRP A 112 -9.94 -4.24 -17.09
N LEU A 113 -9.14 -4.20 -18.15
CA LEU A 113 -9.51 -4.70 -19.47
C LEU A 113 -9.90 -6.19 -19.42
N PHE A 114 -9.17 -6.98 -18.64
CA PHE A 114 -9.35 -8.42 -18.51
C PHE A 114 -9.94 -8.86 -17.17
N LYS A 115 -9.95 -7.96 -16.18
CA LYS A 115 -10.56 -8.25 -14.89
C LYS A 115 -12.07 -8.39 -15.06
N ASP A 116 -12.64 -9.42 -14.45
CA ASP A 116 -14.07 -9.71 -14.43
C ASP A 116 -14.71 -9.89 -15.83
N SER A 117 -13.92 -10.18 -16.87
CA SER A 117 -14.41 -10.47 -18.23
C SER A 117 -13.85 -11.79 -18.76
N PRO A 118 -14.58 -12.92 -18.60
CA PRO A 118 -14.15 -14.22 -19.10
C PRO A 118 -13.91 -14.25 -20.61
N ALA A 119 -14.81 -13.65 -21.40
CA ALA A 119 -14.69 -13.60 -22.86
C ALA A 119 -13.39 -12.94 -23.32
N ARG A 120 -13.09 -11.73 -22.81
CA ARG A 120 -11.84 -11.02 -23.15
C ARG A 120 -10.59 -11.77 -22.73
N ARG A 121 -10.66 -12.54 -21.63
CA ARG A 121 -9.55 -13.38 -21.17
C ARG A 121 -9.33 -14.56 -22.11
N GLU A 122 -10.40 -15.19 -22.57
CA GLU A 122 -10.33 -16.27 -23.55
C GLU A 122 -9.74 -15.76 -24.87
N ASP A 123 -10.29 -14.68 -25.43
CA ASP A 123 -9.80 -14.05 -26.66
C ASP A 123 -8.31 -13.66 -26.56
N PHE A 124 -7.93 -13.03 -25.45
CA PHE A 124 -6.54 -12.67 -25.18
C PHE A 124 -5.64 -13.90 -25.10
N LEU A 125 -6.09 -14.97 -24.46
CA LEU A 125 -5.36 -16.23 -24.40
C LEU A 125 -5.30 -16.95 -25.74
N MET A 126 -6.19 -16.72 -26.70
CA MET A 126 -6.01 -17.28 -28.05
C MET A 126 -4.83 -16.62 -28.77
N LEU A 127 -4.68 -15.31 -28.66
CA LEU A 127 -3.65 -14.53 -29.36
C LEU A 127 -2.31 -14.44 -28.64
N SER A 128 -2.33 -14.34 -27.31
CA SER A 128 -1.14 -14.06 -26.51
C SER A 128 -0.13 -15.19 -26.65
N THR A 129 1.12 -14.84 -26.91
CA THR A 129 2.22 -15.83 -26.94
C THR A 129 2.63 -16.24 -25.54
N LEU A 130 2.64 -15.29 -24.60
CA LEU A 130 3.11 -15.51 -23.24
C LEU A 130 2.07 -16.11 -22.31
N LYS A 131 0.78 -16.07 -22.70
CA LYS A 131 -0.38 -16.49 -21.90
C LYS A 131 -0.38 -15.91 -20.48
N LYS A 132 0.12 -14.68 -20.33
CA LYS A 132 0.25 -13.96 -19.06
C LYS A 132 -0.66 -12.75 -19.03
N PHE A 133 -1.41 -12.60 -17.94
CA PHE A 133 -2.26 -11.43 -17.72
C PHE A 133 -1.50 -10.28 -17.05
N PRO A 134 -1.99 -9.04 -17.18
CA PRO A 134 -1.50 -7.91 -16.39
C PRO A 134 -1.71 -8.16 -14.89
N LEU A 135 -0.82 -7.57 -14.08
CA LEU A 135 -0.95 -7.59 -12.62
C LEU A 135 -1.61 -6.31 -12.11
N LYS A 136 -2.19 -6.39 -10.92
CA LYS A 136 -2.84 -5.24 -10.28
C LYS A 136 -1.80 -4.18 -9.91
N PHE A 137 -2.03 -2.97 -10.39
CA PHE A 137 -1.29 -1.77 -10.01
C PHE A 137 -1.97 -1.04 -8.85
N CYS A 138 -1.19 -0.55 -7.88
CA CYS A 138 -1.68 0.18 -6.71
C CYS A 138 -1.15 1.63 -6.69
N LYS A 139 -2.01 2.61 -6.99
CA LYS A 139 -1.66 4.04 -7.09
C LYS A 139 -0.99 4.65 -5.85
N VAL A 140 -1.15 4.04 -4.68
CA VAL A 140 -0.60 4.52 -3.41
C VAL A 140 0.68 3.80 -2.98
N ARG A 141 1.04 2.67 -3.62
CA ARG A 141 2.20 1.85 -3.24
C ARG A 141 3.20 1.67 -4.38
N TRP A 142 3.75 2.78 -4.87
CA TRP A 142 4.65 2.80 -6.03
C TRP A 142 5.83 1.82 -5.99
N LEU A 143 6.56 1.71 -4.87
CA LEU A 143 7.69 0.78 -4.76
C LEU A 143 7.28 -0.69 -4.87
N GLU A 144 6.04 -1.04 -4.52
CA GLU A 144 5.53 -2.41 -4.62
C GLU A 144 5.07 -2.75 -6.05
N ASN A 145 4.96 -1.75 -6.94
CA ASN A 145 4.41 -1.94 -8.28
C ASN A 145 5.43 -2.41 -9.33
N VAL A 146 6.70 -2.61 -8.99
CA VAL A 146 7.73 -3.07 -9.93
C VAL A 146 7.27 -4.32 -10.71
N PRO A 147 6.75 -5.39 -10.08
CA PRO A 147 6.27 -6.55 -10.81
C PRO A 147 5.12 -6.24 -11.78
N ALA A 148 4.25 -5.29 -11.44
CA ALA A 148 3.13 -4.89 -12.29
C ALA A 148 3.61 -4.12 -13.53
N VAL A 149 4.60 -3.24 -13.37
CA VAL A 149 5.23 -2.49 -14.46
C VAL A 149 6.00 -3.43 -15.38
N GLU A 150 6.83 -4.31 -14.83
CA GLU A 150 7.58 -5.31 -15.59
C GLU A 150 6.64 -6.25 -16.35
N ARG A 151 5.54 -6.69 -15.72
CA ARG A 151 4.52 -7.50 -16.40
C ARG A 151 3.91 -6.74 -17.57
N ALA A 152 3.56 -5.47 -17.40
CA ALA A 152 2.96 -4.66 -18.45
C ALA A 152 3.90 -4.51 -19.65
N ILE A 153 5.19 -4.26 -19.41
CA ILE A 153 6.22 -4.21 -20.47
C ILE A 153 6.32 -5.57 -21.16
N GLN A 154 6.41 -6.66 -20.39
CA GLN A 154 6.54 -8.02 -20.91
C GLN A 154 5.39 -8.41 -21.85
N ILE A 155 4.14 -8.07 -21.49
CA ILE A 155 2.95 -8.47 -22.26
C ILE A 155 2.53 -7.43 -23.30
N TRP A 156 3.24 -6.29 -23.41
CA TRP A 156 2.84 -5.18 -24.26
C TRP A 156 2.60 -5.59 -25.73
N PRO A 157 3.45 -6.42 -26.37
CA PRO A 157 3.20 -6.88 -27.74
C PRO A 157 1.91 -7.70 -27.87
N ASP A 158 1.63 -8.58 -26.90
CA ASP A 158 0.41 -9.40 -26.88
C ASP A 158 -0.84 -8.51 -26.70
N VAL A 159 -0.75 -7.47 -25.86
CA VAL A 159 -1.84 -6.50 -25.66
C VAL A 159 -2.12 -5.71 -26.93
N VAL A 160 -1.08 -5.20 -27.60
CA VAL A 160 -1.24 -4.47 -28.87
C VAL A 160 -1.89 -5.38 -29.92
N SER A 161 -1.45 -6.62 -30.04
CA SER A 161 -2.05 -7.60 -30.96
C SER A 161 -3.52 -7.84 -30.64
N TYR A 162 -3.85 -8.04 -29.36
CA TYR A 162 -5.24 -8.23 -28.92
C TYR A 162 -6.14 -7.04 -29.29
N VAL A 163 -5.73 -5.81 -28.95
CA VAL A 163 -6.52 -4.60 -29.23
C VAL A 163 -6.74 -4.43 -30.74
N GLN A 164 -5.71 -4.65 -31.56
CA GLN A 164 -5.84 -4.57 -33.02
C GLN A 164 -6.83 -5.60 -33.59
N ASN A 165 -6.86 -6.82 -33.04
CA ASN A 165 -7.80 -7.85 -33.49
C ASN A 165 -9.24 -7.55 -33.03
N VAL A 166 -9.41 -6.98 -31.84
CA VAL A 166 -10.71 -6.48 -31.36
C VAL A 166 -11.22 -5.35 -32.28
N GLU A 167 -10.38 -4.38 -32.63
CA GLU A 167 -10.74 -3.28 -33.54
C GLU A 167 -11.12 -3.76 -34.94
N LYS A 168 -10.48 -4.84 -35.42
CA LYS A 168 -10.81 -5.51 -36.69
C LYS A 168 -12.07 -6.38 -36.62
N GLY A 169 -12.69 -6.51 -35.44
CA GLY A 169 -13.90 -7.32 -35.25
C GLY A 169 -13.66 -8.83 -35.29
N VAL A 170 -12.44 -9.31 -35.02
CA VAL A 170 -12.09 -10.74 -35.07
C VAL A 170 -12.89 -11.56 -34.05
N PHE A 171 -13.21 -10.97 -32.90
CA PHE A 171 -13.92 -11.62 -31.79
C PHE A 171 -15.41 -11.28 -31.71
N VAL A 172 -16.00 -10.76 -32.80
CA VAL A 172 -17.44 -10.49 -32.82
C VAL A 172 -18.18 -11.83 -32.78
N THR A 173 -18.76 -12.14 -31.62
CA THR A 173 -19.79 -13.17 -31.55
C THR A 173 -21.00 -12.67 -32.32
N ASN A 174 -21.38 -13.41 -33.38
CA ASN A 174 -22.63 -13.17 -34.07
C ASN A 174 -23.74 -13.11 -33.01
N LYS A 175 -24.47 -11.99 -32.97
CA LYS A 175 -25.66 -11.87 -32.12
C LYS A 175 -26.64 -12.95 -32.58
N ASN A 176 -26.82 -13.99 -31.76
CA ASN A 176 -27.95 -14.91 -31.87
C ASN A 176 -29.25 -14.15 -31.62
#